data_AF-A0A396Q2C1-F1
#
_entry.id   AF-A0A396Q2C1-F1
#
_cell.length_a   1.000
_cell.length_b   1.000
_cell.length_c   1.000
_cell.angle_alpha   90.00
_cell.angle_beta   90.00
_cell.angle_gamma   90.00
#
_symmetry.space_group_name_H-M   'P 1'
#
loop_
_entity.id
_entity.type
_entity.pdbx_description
1 polymer ?
#
loop_
_entity_poly.entity_id
_entity_poly.type
_entity_poly.pdbx_seq_one_letter_code
_entity_poly.pdbx_strand_id
1 'polypeptide(L)'
;MTSCAIPAERKFDSFCEKIMLSLCPLGATAFSYISADGYEVTYSYTNYNKIHSAGQNLPTEVMQMALKKDAHVIERYFIQTIIPAMEEARKKNAVLALKNVILKDATIADTTQLGTIGNLTKNDLKKKNEFVLSEFLADVFIYAVAKTDNMIESTFTKSIKKDFYAAYNPMADTIKFYEVIKPKPVAAIPLTSKGKFDKVFTPVSSEKLSISAKHDFQIFCLKFDDYDFDYHGLWRHLRNNIGYYVYSRAQIETYMEDDEISALAYDAIAYIKKAIADGKLPTGNELGELLLYIFLEQVLVAPKLMSKVEIGNHGGLMTSESSGIHLLTANETVPFSQVILGTSMIKGDLQTAIDSAFADAQKLKNRKKDERRFVESNIFAASFPTKIYDQLEAIILPSETNGQKPATAFGMFVGYSLSGVSANGKPVNEYQNDVLEQVRNDIQNNVPFIEAKITQYGFDGYSMYIYLLSFADADEDKKDIMDKLLQSGGGQA
;
A
#
# COMPACT_ATOMS: atom_id res chain seq x y z
N MET A 1 -2.95 -6.01 26.58
CA MET A 1 -3.99 -6.05 25.52
C MET A 1 -5.34 -6.56 26.04
N THR A 2 -5.40 -7.64 26.83
CA THR A 2 -6.65 -8.22 27.34
C THR A 2 -7.57 -7.26 28.10
N SER A 3 -7.01 -6.31 28.85
CA SER A 3 -7.78 -5.23 29.52
C SER A 3 -8.58 -4.36 28.55
N CYS A 4 -8.21 -4.36 27.26
CA CYS A 4 -8.85 -3.61 26.19
C CYS A 4 -9.77 -4.48 25.30
N ALA A 5 -9.89 -5.78 25.57
CA ALA A 5 -10.76 -6.68 24.82
C ALA A 5 -12.25 -6.39 25.09
N ILE A 6 -13.12 -6.69 24.12
CA ILE A 6 -14.57 -6.62 24.29
C ILE A 6 -15.03 -7.53 25.44
N PRO A 7 -16.13 -7.22 26.15
CA PRO A 7 -16.55 -7.98 27.33
C PRO A 7 -16.68 -9.50 27.11
N ALA A 8 -17.19 -9.92 25.96
CA ALA A 8 -17.33 -11.34 25.58
C ALA A 8 -15.99 -12.07 25.45
N GLU A 9 -14.93 -11.33 25.13
CA GLU A 9 -13.57 -11.82 24.88
C GLU A 9 -12.65 -11.55 26.09
N ARG A 10 -13.14 -10.89 27.14
CA ARG A 10 -12.32 -10.48 28.30
C ARG A 10 -11.98 -11.64 29.24
N LYS A 11 -12.34 -12.88 28.89
CA LYS A 11 -11.80 -14.07 29.55
C LYS A 11 -10.32 -14.17 29.18
N PHE A 12 -9.47 -14.15 30.22
CA PHE A 12 -8.04 -13.87 30.04
C PHE A 12 -7.30 -14.96 29.26
N ASP A 13 -7.73 -16.19 29.44
CA ASP A 13 -7.29 -17.38 28.72
C ASP A 13 -7.70 -17.34 27.24
N SER A 14 -8.96 -17.04 26.92
CA SER A 14 -9.44 -17.05 25.54
C SER A 14 -8.80 -15.97 24.66
N PHE A 15 -8.60 -14.77 25.20
CA PHE A 15 -7.96 -13.69 24.43
C PHE A 15 -6.45 -13.90 24.25
N CYS A 16 -5.75 -14.41 25.27
CA CYS A 16 -4.34 -14.74 25.14
C CYS A 16 -4.12 -15.85 24.11
N GLU A 17 -4.92 -16.91 24.16
CA GLU A 17 -4.87 -17.96 23.15
C GLU A 17 -5.14 -17.41 21.75
N LYS A 18 -6.15 -16.55 21.61
CA LYS A 18 -6.46 -15.89 20.34
C LYS A 18 -5.28 -15.10 19.79
N ILE A 19 -4.52 -14.40 20.63
CA ILE A 19 -3.27 -13.72 20.23
C ILE A 19 -2.21 -14.74 19.83
N MET A 20 -1.97 -15.79 20.62
CA MET A 20 -0.92 -16.78 20.35
C MET A 20 -1.18 -17.60 19.08
N LEU A 21 -2.45 -17.81 18.71
CA LEU A 21 -2.84 -18.41 17.43
C LEU A 21 -2.29 -17.66 16.21
N SER A 22 -1.96 -16.36 16.36
CA SER A 22 -1.28 -15.61 15.30
C SER A 22 0.09 -16.19 14.94
N LEU A 23 0.69 -17.06 15.77
CA LEU A 23 1.93 -17.78 15.50
C LEU A 23 1.71 -19.14 14.83
N CYS A 24 0.51 -19.72 14.89
CA CYS A 24 0.20 -21.05 14.36
C CYS A 24 -0.13 -21.05 12.85
N PRO A 25 -0.07 -22.20 12.16
CA PRO A 25 -0.56 -22.32 10.79
C PRO A 25 -2.01 -21.82 10.64
N LEU A 26 -2.37 -21.34 9.44
CA LEU A 26 -3.73 -20.88 9.14
C LEU A 26 -4.74 -21.99 9.41
N GLY A 27 -5.83 -21.66 10.11
CA GLY A 27 -6.90 -22.61 10.46
C GLY A 27 -6.69 -23.36 11.78
N ALA A 28 -5.59 -23.13 12.50
CA ALA A 28 -5.42 -23.67 13.85
C ALA A 28 -6.48 -23.13 14.81
N THR A 29 -7.09 -24.03 15.59
CA THR A 29 -8.15 -23.70 16.56
C THR A 29 -7.68 -23.69 18.00
N ALA A 30 -6.47 -24.17 18.27
CA ALA A 30 -5.81 -24.15 19.58
C ALA A 30 -4.32 -23.82 19.38
N PHE A 31 -3.72 -23.14 20.36
CA PHE A 31 -2.28 -22.83 20.29
C PHE A 31 -1.45 -24.05 20.69
N SER A 32 -0.59 -24.52 19.78
CA SER A 32 0.40 -25.57 20.03
C SER A 32 1.76 -25.22 19.44
N TYR A 33 2.80 -25.88 19.95
CA TYR A 33 4.15 -25.82 19.42
C TYR A 33 4.81 -27.20 19.52
N ILE A 34 5.85 -27.45 18.73
CA ILE A 34 6.65 -28.68 18.82
C ILE A 34 7.81 -28.42 19.78
N SER A 35 7.96 -29.21 20.84
CA SER A 35 9.06 -29.11 21.80
C SER A 35 10.39 -29.58 21.19
N ALA A 36 11.52 -29.29 21.85
CA ALA A 36 12.84 -29.79 21.46
C ALA A 36 12.90 -31.31 21.28
N ASP A 37 12.10 -32.06 22.04
CA ASP A 37 12.02 -33.53 21.95
C ASP A 37 11.07 -34.04 20.84
N GLY A 38 10.50 -33.13 20.03
CA GLY A 38 9.65 -33.45 18.88
C GLY A 38 8.18 -33.70 19.20
N TYR A 39 7.73 -33.44 20.42
CA TYR A 39 6.33 -33.62 20.82
C TYR A 39 5.51 -32.35 20.63
N GLU A 40 4.28 -32.49 20.13
CA GLU A 40 3.32 -31.38 20.11
C GLU A 40 2.83 -31.09 21.53
N VAL A 41 2.97 -29.83 21.93
CA VAL A 41 2.53 -29.32 23.22
C VAL A 41 1.45 -28.26 22.99
N THR A 42 0.21 -28.63 23.29
CA THR A 42 -0.94 -27.70 23.26
C THR A 42 -1.04 -26.94 24.56
N TYR A 43 -1.13 -25.62 24.49
CA TYR A 43 -1.30 -24.80 25.68
C TYR A 43 -2.73 -24.93 26.22
N SER A 44 -2.83 -25.05 27.53
CA SER A 44 -4.09 -25.02 28.26
C SER A 44 -4.19 -23.77 29.15
N TYR A 45 -5.34 -23.61 29.80
CA TYR A 45 -5.54 -22.62 30.86
C TYR A 45 -4.38 -22.58 31.88
N THR A 46 -3.88 -23.74 32.30
CA THR A 46 -2.77 -23.83 33.28
C THR A 46 -1.50 -23.17 32.76
N ASN A 47 -1.20 -23.33 31.46
CA ASN A 47 -0.01 -22.72 30.85
C ASN A 47 -0.16 -21.20 30.77
N TYR A 48 -1.31 -20.70 30.31
CA TYR A 48 -1.58 -19.26 30.26
C TYR A 48 -1.59 -18.63 31.65
N ASN A 49 -2.12 -19.32 32.66
CA ASN A 49 -2.11 -18.84 34.03
C ASN A 49 -0.70 -18.73 34.61
N LYS A 50 0.20 -19.66 34.28
CA LYS A 50 1.62 -19.58 34.67
C LYS A 50 2.33 -18.41 34.00
N ILE A 51 2.04 -18.12 32.73
CA ILE A 51 2.55 -16.90 32.07
C ILE A 51 1.99 -15.67 32.79
N HIS A 52 0.68 -15.61 32.99
CA HIS A 52 0.04 -14.45 33.63
C HIS A 52 0.55 -14.18 35.06
N SER A 53 0.87 -15.22 35.82
CA SER A 53 1.41 -15.11 37.18
C SER A 53 2.93 -14.92 37.23
N ALA A 54 3.60 -14.75 36.07
CA ALA A 54 5.05 -14.73 35.94
C ALA A 54 5.73 -15.97 36.56
N GLY A 55 5.01 -17.10 36.58
CA GLY A 55 5.49 -18.39 37.06
C GLY A 55 6.22 -19.21 36.01
N GLN A 56 6.15 -18.80 34.73
CA GLN A 56 6.98 -19.34 33.65
C GLN A 56 7.18 -18.30 32.55
N ASN A 57 8.30 -18.42 31.82
CA ASN A 57 8.52 -17.74 30.55
C ASN A 57 7.99 -18.58 29.37
N LEU A 58 7.98 -18.00 28.16
CA LEU A 58 7.71 -18.74 26.93
C LEU A 58 8.87 -19.69 26.58
N PRO A 59 8.59 -20.93 26.12
CA PRO A 59 9.60 -21.84 25.61
C PRO A 59 10.36 -21.26 24.41
N THR A 60 11.62 -21.62 24.26
CA THR A 60 12.47 -21.16 23.15
C THR A 60 11.84 -21.46 21.78
N GLU A 61 11.13 -22.57 21.65
CA GLU A 61 10.44 -22.98 20.42
C GLU A 61 9.32 -22.00 20.05
N VAL A 62 8.59 -21.48 21.04
CA VAL A 62 7.57 -20.44 20.81
C VAL A 62 8.23 -19.12 20.41
N MET A 63 9.37 -18.76 21.01
CA MET A 63 10.16 -17.60 20.59
C MET A 63 10.60 -17.75 19.12
N GLN A 64 11.01 -18.95 18.71
CA GLN A 64 11.37 -19.26 17.33
C GLN A 64 10.18 -19.19 16.37
N MET A 65 8.97 -19.57 16.80
CA MET A 65 7.77 -19.39 15.98
C MET A 65 7.55 -17.92 15.62
N ALA A 66 7.72 -17.01 16.57
CA ALA A 66 7.60 -15.57 16.32
C ALA A 66 8.71 -15.04 15.39
N LEU A 67 9.95 -15.52 15.55
CA LEU A 67 11.08 -15.09 14.73
C LEU A 67 11.05 -15.64 13.29
N LYS A 68 10.50 -16.84 13.08
CA LYS A 68 10.48 -17.51 11.77
C LYS A 68 9.25 -17.16 10.94
N LYS A 69 8.15 -16.77 11.58
CA LYS A 69 6.90 -16.49 10.89
C LYS A 69 6.95 -15.10 10.25
N ASP A 70 6.45 -15.00 9.02
CA ASP A 70 6.31 -13.72 8.32
C ASP A 70 5.48 -12.74 9.16
N ALA A 71 6.09 -11.62 9.54
CA ALA A 71 5.48 -10.58 10.35
C ALA A 71 4.19 -10.03 9.72
N HIS A 72 4.11 -9.94 8.39
CA HIS A 72 2.91 -9.50 7.68
C HIS A 72 1.77 -10.52 7.72
N VAL A 73 2.06 -11.80 7.96
CA VAL A 73 1.02 -12.82 8.20
C VAL A 73 0.46 -12.65 9.62
N ILE A 74 1.33 -12.38 10.59
CA ILE A 74 0.92 -12.07 11.97
C ILE A 74 0.07 -10.79 11.98
N GLU A 75 0.51 -9.74 11.28
CA GLU A 75 -0.23 -8.47 11.17
C GLU A 75 -1.61 -8.65 10.54
N ARG A 76 -1.71 -9.41 9.43
CA ARG A 76 -3.00 -9.73 8.81
C ARG A 76 -3.96 -10.43 9.77
N TYR A 77 -3.44 -11.34 10.59
CA TYR A 77 -4.24 -11.98 11.64
C TYR A 77 -4.69 -10.97 12.71
N PHE A 78 -3.81 -10.03 13.09
CA PHE A 78 -4.16 -8.95 14.01
C PHE A 78 -5.29 -8.07 13.46
N ILE A 79 -5.25 -7.71 12.17
CA ILE A 79 -6.30 -6.95 11.48
C ILE A 79 -7.63 -7.71 11.48
N GLN A 80 -7.60 -9.00 11.17
CA GLN A 80 -8.81 -9.80 10.98
C GLN A 80 -9.44 -10.30 12.27
N THR A 81 -8.64 -10.49 13.33
CA THR A 81 -9.08 -11.25 14.50
C THR A 81 -8.84 -10.51 15.81
N ILE A 82 -7.67 -9.90 16.00
CA ILE A 82 -7.32 -9.27 17.28
C ILE A 82 -7.94 -7.88 17.43
N ILE A 83 -7.75 -7.01 16.44
CA ILE A 83 -8.28 -5.63 16.45
C ILE A 83 -9.81 -5.62 16.54
N PRO A 84 -10.57 -6.46 15.81
CA PRO A 84 -12.01 -6.56 15.96
C PRO A 84 -12.47 -7.07 17.33
N ALA A 85 -11.64 -7.86 18.01
CA ALA A 85 -11.90 -8.36 19.36
C ALA A 85 -11.52 -7.34 20.47
N MET A 86 -10.99 -6.16 20.10
CA MET A 86 -10.73 -5.05 21.01
C MET A 86 -11.89 -4.06 21.03
N GLU A 87 -12.17 -3.50 22.20
CA GLU A 87 -13.18 -2.46 22.36
C GLU A 87 -12.69 -1.17 21.70
N GLU A 88 -13.49 -0.59 20.79
CA GLU A 88 -13.09 0.55 19.96
C GLU A 88 -12.53 1.71 20.81
N ALA A 89 -13.25 2.08 21.86
CA ALA A 89 -12.88 3.14 22.79
C ALA A 89 -11.57 2.89 23.56
N ARG A 90 -11.01 1.66 23.51
CA ARG A 90 -9.82 1.24 24.27
C ARG A 90 -8.62 0.90 23.40
N LYS A 91 -8.74 1.00 22.08
CA LYS A 91 -7.63 0.74 21.15
C LYS A 91 -6.46 1.71 21.41
N LYS A 92 -6.76 3.00 21.60
CA LYS A 92 -5.74 4.01 21.96
C LYS A 92 -5.11 3.72 23.32
N ASN A 93 -5.90 3.30 24.31
CA ASN A 93 -5.38 2.90 25.62
C ASN A 93 -4.40 1.73 25.52
N ALA A 94 -4.65 0.77 24.62
CA ALA A 94 -3.73 -0.35 24.42
C ALA A 94 -2.35 0.13 23.93
N VAL A 95 -2.33 1.02 22.93
CA VAL A 95 -1.10 1.59 22.38
C VAL A 95 -0.37 2.42 23.42
N LEU A 96 -1.08 3.29 24.13
CA LEU A 96 -0.51 4.13 25.20
C LEU A 96 0.07 3.30 26.35
N ALA A 97 -0.63 2.24 26.75
CA ALA A 97 -0.16 1.32 27.78
C ALA A 97 1.13 0.61 27.36
N LEU A 98 1.15 -0.01 26.17
CA LEU A 98 2.32 -0.71 25.65
C LEU A 98 3.50 0.25 25.47
N LYS A 99 3.26 1.44 24.91
CA LYS A 99 4.24 2.52 24.80
C LYS A 99 4.83 2.88 26.18
N ASN A 100 3.98 3.06 27.20
CA ASN A 100 4.44 3.40 28.54
C ASN A 100 5.31 2.30 29.16
N VAL A 101 4.91 1.04 29.01
CA VAL A 101 5.66 -0.12 29.53
C VAL A 101 7.05 -0.19 28.89
N ILE A 102 7.13 -0.12 27.56
CA ILE A 102 8.40 -0.20 26.83
C ILE A 102 9.33 0.97 27.21
N LEU A 103 8.78 2.18 27.30
CA LEU A 103 9.59 3.37 27.60
C LEU A 103 10.10 3.40 29.05
N LYS A 104 9.38 2.79 29.99
CA LYS A 104 9.79 2.69 31.40
C LYS A 104 10.75 1.55 31.69
N ASP A 105 10.80 0.54 30.83
CA ASP A 105 11.69 -0.59 31.01
C ASP A 105 13.14 -0.18 30.72
N ALA A 106 13.94 0.02 31.77
CA ALA A 106 15.34 0.44 31.67
C ALA A 106 16.26 -0.64 31.08
N THR A 107 15.80 -1.90 30.99
CA THR A 107 16.59 -3.01 30.42
C THR A 107 16.60 -3.00 28.90
N ILE A 108 15.62 -2.35 28.28
CA ILE A 108 15.56 -2.17 26.83
C ILE A 108 16.42 -0.97 26.44
N ALA A 109 17.51 -1.19 25.71
CA ALA A 109 18.35 -0.11 25.19
C ALA A 109 17.56 0.79 24.22
N ASP A 110 17.94 2.07 24.13
CA ASP A 110 17.27 3.03 23.24
C ASP A 110 17.41 2.66 21.76
N THR A 111 18.50 2.00 21.39
CA THR A 111 18.77 1.50 20.04
C THR A 111 18.06 0.18 19.73
N THR A 112 17.37 -0.43 20.70
CA THR A 112 16.69 -1.71 20.48
C THR A 112 15.58 -1.55 19.46
N GLN A 113 15.65 -2.39 18.42
CA GLN A 113 14.61 -2.52 17.41
C GLN A 113 13.38 -3.23 18.00
N LEU A 114 12.26 -2.53 18.01
CA LEU A 114 10.95 -3.03 18.43
C LEU A 114 10.11 -3.50 17.24
N GLY A 115 10.25 -2.81 16.11
CA GLY A 115 9.44 -3.06 14.92
C GLY A 115 10.09 -4.00 13.91
N THR A 116 9.33 -4.99 13.45
CA THR A 116 9.67 -5.86 12.32
C THR A 116 8.99 -5.43 11.02
N ILE A 117 7.85 -4.72 11.11
CA ILE A 117 7.06 -4.22 9.99
C ILE A 117 7.31 -2.72 9.82
N GLY A 118 7.03 -1.93 10.85
CA GLY A 118 7.36 -0.52 10.89
C GLY A 118 8.71 -0.35 11.58
N ASN A 119 9.77 0.00 10.86
CA ASN A 119 11.10 0.21 11.45
C ASN A 119 10.98 1.20 12.65
N LEU A 120 11.09 0.68 13.88
CA LEU A 120 10.75 1.40 15.10
C LEU A 120 11.71 0.98 16.20
N THR A 121 12.59 1.88 16.62
CA THR A 121 13.40 1.69 17.82
C THR A 121 12.67 2.18 19.07
N LYS A 122 13.16 1.78 20.24
CA LYS A 122 12.69 2.37 21.52
C LYS A 122 12.88 3.88 21.56
N ASN A 123 13.97 4.40 21.00
CA ASN A 123 14.21 5.84 20.94
C ASN A 123 13.15 6.56 20.10
N ASP A 124 12.80 6.03 18.93
CA ASP A 124 11.79 6.61 18.03
C ASP A 124 10.41 6.65 18.70
N LEU A 125 10.09 5.59 19.46
CA LEU A 125 8.83 5.46 20.18
C LEU A 125 8.59 6.61 21.19
N LYS A 126 9.66 7.24 21.74
CA LYS A 126 9.54 8.37 22.68
C LYS A 126 8.75 9.53 22.08
N LYS A 127 9.04 9.87 20.81
CA LYS A 127 8.47 11.02 20.11
C LYS A 127 7.28 10.67 19.20
N LYS A 128 7.09 9.38 18.89
CA LYS A 128 6.01 8.91 18.00
C LYS A 128 4.64 9.03 18.65
N ASN A 129 3.75 9.82 18.04
CA ASN A 129 2.37 10.01 18.49
C ASN A 129 1.33 9.57 17.45
N GLU A 130 1.79 9.09 16.30
CA GLU A 130 0.98 8.61 15.19
C GLU A 130 1.32 7.15 14.91
N PHE A 131 0.30 6.30 14.84
CA PHE A 131 0.46 4.85 14.74
C PHE A 131 -0.47 4.25 13.69
N VAL A 132 0.05 3.34 12.88
CA VAL A 132 -0.76 2.29 12.25
C VAL A 132 -1.04 1.24 13.32
N LEU A 133 -2.31 1.05 13.67
CA LEU A 133 -2.69 0.22 14.81
C LEU A 133 -2.25 -1.25 14.64
N SER A 134 -2.37 -1.80 13.43
CA SER A 134 -2.02 -3.18 13.13
C SER A 134 -0.52 -3.43 13.24
N GLU A 135 0.30 -2.61 12.58
CA GLU A 135 1.76 -2.68 12.61
C GLU A 135 2.26 -2.62 14.05
N PHE A 136 1.85 -1.59 14.81
CA PHE A 136 2.34 -1.40 16.17
C PHE A 136 1.99 -2.57 17.10
N LEU A 137 0.77 -3.08 17.03
CA LEU A 137 0.36 -4.21 17.88
C LEU A 137 1.07 -5.51 17.50
N ALA A 138 1.24 -5.77 16.19
CA ALA A 138 1.93 -6.97 15.72
C ALA A 138 3.42 -6.94 16.07
N ASP A 139 4.07 -5.80 15.85
CA ASP A 139 5.49 -5.60 16.15
C ASP A 139 5.79 -5.75 17.64
N VAL A 140 5.02 -5.08 18.49
CA VAL A 140 5.17 -5.21 19.95
C VAL A 140 4.90 -6.64 20.42
N PHE A 141 3.96 -7.35 19.80
CA PHE A 141 3.71 -8.75 20.12
C PHE A 141 4.89 -9.64 19.73
N ILE A 142 5.42 -9.51 18.52
CA ILE A 142 6.58 -10.28 18.05
C ILE A 142 7.78 -10.02 18.96
N TYR A 143 8.07 -8.75 19.25
CA TYR A 143 9.13 -8.35 20.18
C TYR A 143 8.93 -8.97 21.57
N ALA A 144 7.72 -8.89 22.13
CA ALA A 144 7.42 -9.44 23.44
C ALA A 144 7.66 -10.96 23.48
N VAL A 145 7.19 -11.70 22.47
CA VAL A 145 7.39 -13.16 22.41
C VAL A 145 8.85 -13.52 22.24
N ALA A 146 9.58 -12.81 21.37
CA ALA A 146 10.92 -13.20 20.97
C ALA A 146 12.05 -12.69 21.88
N LYS A 147 11.83 -11.58 22.59
CA LYS A 147 12.91 -10.81 23.24
C LYS A 147 12.67 -10.47 24.71
N THR A 148 11.56 -10.88 25.30
CA THR A 148 11.29 -10.60 26.72
C THR A 148 11.28 -11.88 27.55
N ASP A 149 11.62 -11.75 28.83
CA ASP A 149 11.47 -12.80 29.81
C ASP A 149 10.45 -12.37 30.85
N ASN A 150 9.32 -13.06 30.82
CA ASN A 150 8.16 -12.75 31.64
C ASN A 150 8.35 -13.03 33.14
N MET A 151 9.49 -13.62 33.54
CA MET A 151 9.85 -13.88 34.94
C MET A 151 10.65 -12.74 35.58
N ILE A 152 11.25 -11.83 34.80
CA ILE A 152 12.15 -10.78 35.32
C ILE A 152 11.41 -9.78 36.21
N GLU A 153 10.28 -9.22 35.74
CA GLU A 153 9.51 -8.19 36.45
C GLU A 153 8.19 -8.73 37.00
N SER A 154 8.25 -9.82 37.77
CA SER A 154 7.05 -10.55 38.23
C SER A 154 6.06 -9.69 39.03
N THR A 155 6.54 -8.71 39.80
CA THR A 155 5.70 -7.77 40.56
C THR A 155 4.88 -6.89 39.61
N PHE A 156 5.52 -6.36 38.56
CA PHE A 156 4.85 -5.56 37.55
C PHE A 156 3.84 -6.41 36.77
N THR A 157 4.22 -7.59 36.29
CA THR A 157 3.32 -8.50 35.56
C THR A 157 2.06 -8.81 36.36
N LYS A 158 2.20 -9.11 37.67
CA LYS A 158 1.06 -9.38 38.57
C LYS A 158 0.20 -8.15 38.87
N SER A 159 0.74 -6.94 38.69
CA SER A 159 0.01 -5.67 38.90
C SER A 159 -0.98 -5.35 37.77
N ILE A 160 -0.79 -5.94 36.58
CA ILE A 160 -1.67 -5.70 35.42
C ILE A 160 -3.02 -6.38 35.68
N LYS A 161 -4.08 -5.57 35.87
CA LYS A 161 -5.46 -6.02 36.10
C LYS A 161 -6.36 -5.70 34.90
N LYS A 162 -7.62 -6.17 34.96
CA LYS A 162 -8.64 -5.99 33.89
C LYS A 162 -8.92 -4.52 33.55
N ASP A 163 -8.68 -3.62 34.48
CA ASP A 163 -8.87 -2.18 34.42
C ASP A 163 -7.57 -1.41 34.16
N PHE A 164 -6.46 -2.08 33.86
CA PHE A 164 -5.16 -1.44 33.59
C PHE A 164 -5.24 -0.36 32.49
N TYR A 165 -6.14 -0.54 31.52
CA TYR A 165 -6.38 0.43 30.45
C TYR A 165 -6.87 1.80 30.98
N ALA A 166 -7.55 1.83 32.13
CA ALA A 166 -8.25 3.01 32.64
C ALA A 166 -7.29 4.15 33.00
N ALA A 167 -6.06 3.82 33.45
CA ALA A 167 -5.01 4.79 33.73
C ALA A 167 -4.63 5.64 32.50
N TYR A 168 -4.93 5.16 31.29
CA TYR A 168 -4.60 5.81 30.03
C TYR A 168 -5.79 6.54 29.38
N ASN A 169 -6.99 6.50 29.99
CA ASN A 169 -8.16 7.25 29.50
C ASN A 169 -7.86 8.75 29.32
N PRO A 170 -7.19 9.45 30.27
CA PRO A 170 -6.92 10.87 30.13
C PRO A 170 -5.93 11.21 29.01
N MET A 171 -5.21 10.22 28.49
CA MET A 171 -4.15 10.38 27.49
C MET A 171 -4.61 9.97 26.08
N ALA A 172 -5.86 9.52 25.90
CA ALA A 172 -6.34 9.00 24.63
C ALA A 172 -6.20 10.00 23.47
N ASP A 173 -6.29 11.30 23.74
CA ASP A 173 -6.17 12.35 22.71
C ASP A 173 -4.72 12.72 22.36
N THR A 174 -3.74 12.18 23.09
CA THR A 174 -2.30 12.43 22.84
C THR A 174 -1.75 11.65 21.65
N ILE A 175 -2.49 10.64 21.16
CA ILE A 175 -2.11 9.86 20.00
C ILE A 175 -3.23 9.84 18.95
N LYS A 176 -2.81 9.65 17.70
CA LYS A 176 -3.70 9.46 16.56
C LYS A 176 -3.39 8.12 15.90
N PHE A 177 -4.43 7.47 15.44
CA PHE A 177 -4.28 6.42 14.45
C PHE A 177 -4.40 7.06 13.08
N TYR A 178 -3.49 6.69 12.19
CA TYR A 178 -3.70 6.91 10.78
C TYR A 178 -3.85 5.53 10.13
N GLU A 179 -4.89 5.40 9.33
CA GLU A 179 -4.95 4.32 8.36
C GLU A 179 -4.02 4.74 7.22
N VAL A 180 -3.32 3.78 6.61
CA VAL A 180 -2.81 3.99 5.24
C VAL A 180 -4.04 4.37 4.42
N ILE A 181 -4.13 5.65 4.03
CA ILE A 181 -5.37 6.22 3.49
C ILE A 181 -5.64 5.54 2.16
N LYS A 182 -6.48 4.51 2.18
CA LYS A 182 -7.19 4.03 1.01
C LYS A 182 -8.53 4.75 1.03
N PRO A 183 -8.82 5.66 0.09
CA PRO A 183 -10.14 6.26 -0.03
C PRO A 183 -11.19 5.14 -0.06
N LYS A 184 -12.25 5.26 0.74
CA LYS A 184 -13.42 4.36 0.64
C LYS A 184 -14.27 4.86 -0.55
N PRO A 185 -14.32 4.13 -1.68
CA PRO A 185 -15.01 4.59 -2.87
C PRO A 185 -16.52 4.70 -2.63
N VAL A 186 -17.15 5.75 -3.17
CA VAL A 186 -18.61 6.00 -3.09
C VAL A 186 -19.34 5.42 -4.27
N ALA A 187 -18.71 5.42 -5.44
CA ALA A 187 -19.29 4.88 -6.65
C ALA A 187 -18.98 3.39 -6.76
N ALA A 188 -20.01 2.58 -7.04
CA ALA A 188 -19.94 1.15 -7.28
C ALA A 188 -19.24 0.79 -8.61
N ILE A 189 -18.36 1.66 -9.11
CA ILE A 189 -17.58 1.43 -10.32
C ILE A 189 -16.44 0.49 -9.92
N PRO A 190 -16.46 -0.77 -10.36
CA PRO A 190 -15.44 -1.73 -9.97
C PRO A 190 -14.09 -1.32 -10.56
N LEU A 191 -13.02 -1.60 -9.84
CA LEU A 191 -11.66 -1.54 -10.38
C LEU A 191 -11.52 -2.57 -11.51
N THR A 192 -10.78 -2.20 -12.56
CA THR A 192 -10.45 -3.11 -13.67
C THR A 192 -9.20 -3.93 -13.40
N SER A 193 -8.28 -3.39 -12.61
CA SER A 193 -6.98 -3.97 -12.30
C SER A 193 -7.12 -5.28 -11.53
N LYS A 194 -6.18 -6.19 -11.77
CA LYS A 194 -6.19 -7.57 -11.27
C LYS A 194 -4.94 -7.89 -10.44
N GLY A 195 -5.06 -8.96 -9.66
CA GLY A 195 -3.98 -9.44 -8.82
C GLY A 195 -3.93 -8.74 -7.47
N LYS A 196 -2.94 -9.15 -6.66
CA LYS A 196 -2.74 -8.63 -5.30
C LYS A 196 -1.52 -7.71 -5.29
N PHE A 197 -1.74 -6.43 -5.05
CA PHE A 197 -0.69 -5.39 -5.03
C PHE A 197 0.47 -5.73 -4.08
N ASP A 198 0.13 -6.18 -2.86
CA ASP A 198 1.06 -6.51 -1.77
C ASP A 198 1.97 -7.71 -2.04
N LYS A 199 1.69 -8.47 -3.12
CA LYS A 199 2.54 -9.56 -3.58
C LYS A 199 3.70 -9.10 -4.47
N VAL A 200 3.67 -7.87 -4.95
CA VAL A 200 4.67 -7.33 -5.89
C VAL A 200 5.35 -6.11 -5.31
N PHE A 201 4.58 -5.25 -4.65
CA PHE A 201 5.05 -3.98 -4.12
C PHE A 201 5.05 -4.01 -2.59
N THR A 202 6.11 -3.47 -2.00
CA THR A 202 6.25 -3.20 -0.58
C THR A 202 6.11 -1.70 -0.36
N PRO A 203 5.09 -1.23 0.39
CA PRO A 203 5.06 0.17 0.82
C PRO A 203 6.23 0.44 1.77
N VAL A 204 7.00 1.50 1.54
CA VAL A 204 8.22 1.80 2.32
C VAL A 204 8.05 3.01 3.25
N SER A 205 7.48 4.10 2.73
CA SER A 205 7.12 5.28 3.52
C SER A 205 6.05 6.11 2.82
N SER A 206 5.41 6.99 3.60
CA SER A 206 4.48 8.01 3.13
C SER A 206 4.83 9.33 3.82
N GLU A 207 4.97 10.40 3.05
CA GLU A 207 5.33 11.71 3.58
C GLU A 207 4.19 12.71 3.42
N LYS A 208 4.13 13.70 4.31
CA LYS A 208 3.15 14.79 4.25
C LYS A 208 3.73 15.97 3.49
N LEU A 209 2.96 16.47 2.54
CA LEU A 209 3.24 17.71 1.82
C LEU A 209 2.51 18.87 2.51
N SER A 210 3.18 20.01 2.59
CA SER A 210 2.69 21.26 3.17
C SER A 210 1.80 22.03 2.19
N ILE A 211 0.85 21.34 1.55
CA ILE A 211 -0.06 21.91 0.55
C ILE A 211 -1.50 21.96 1.08
N SER A 212 -2.27 22.95 0.62
CA SER A 212 -3.64 23.20 1.10
C SER A 212 -4.68 22.20 0.62
N ALA A 213 -4.42 21.55 -0.52
CA ALA A 213 -5.30 20.55 -1.11
C ALA A 213 -4.99 19.14 -0.60
N LYS A 214 -5.88 18.18 -0.90
CA LYS A 214 -5.63 16.76 -0.58
C LYS A 214 -4.40 16.25 -1.32
N HIS A 215 -3.59 15.45 -0.64
CA HIS A 215 -2.47 14.76 -1.25
C HIS A 215 -2.31 13.35 -0.73
N ASP A 216 -1.62 12.56 -1.53
CA ASP A 216 -1.08 11.26 -1.16
C ASP A 216 0.32 11.15 -1.75
N PHE A 217 1.35 11.07 -0.92
CA PHE A 217 2.73 10.97 -1.37
C PHE A 217 3.38 9.76 -0.72
N GLN A 218 3.64 8.72 -1.53
CA GLN A 218 4.10 7.43 -1.05
C GLN A 218 5.23 6.91 -1.93
N ILE A 219 6.14 6.15 -1.33
CA ILE A 219 7.21 5.43 -2.02
C ILE A 219 7.11 3.93 -1.76
N PHE A 220 7.35 3.17 -2.81
CA PHE A 220 7.28 1.73 -2.83
C PHE A 220 8.59 1.15 -3.34
N CYS A 221 8.79 -0.12 -3.02
CA CYS A 221 9.88 -0.93 -3.53
C CYS A 221 9.28 -2.25 -4.05
N LEU A 222 9.93 -2.88 -5.03
CA LEU A 222 9.54 -4.24 -5.43
C LEU A 222 9.86 -5.24 -4.30
N LYS A 223 9.25 -6.43 -4.34
CA LYS A 223 9.74 -7.57 -3.56
C LYS A 223 11.15 -7.93 -4.03
N PHE A 224 11.90 -8.62 -3.18
CA PHE A 224 13.26 -9.05 -3.49
C PHE A 224 13.30 -10.50 -3.98
N ASP A 225 14.27 -10.76 -4.84
CA ASP A 225 14.78 -12.09 -5.18
C ASP A 225 16.28 -12.08 -4.86
N ASP A 226 16.65 -12.59 -3.67
CA ASP A 226 17.99 -12.47 -3.08
C ASP A 226 18.53 -11.01 -3.09
N TYR A 227 19.53 -10.71 -3.90
CA TYR A 227 20.15 -9.38 -4.02
C TYR A 227 19.49 -8.49 -5.08
N ASP A 228 18.49 -9.00 -5.81
CA ASP A 228 17.82 -8.30 -6.89
C ASP A 228 16.36 -7.99 -6.54
N PHE A 229 15.72 -7.15 -7.35
CA PHE A 229 14.27 -7.01 -7.32
C PHE A 229 13.58 -8.16 -8.07
N ASP A 230 12.43 -8.61 -7.56
CA ASP A 230 11.59 -9.66 -8.17
C ASP A 230 10.85 -9.11 -9.41
N TYR A 231 11.62 -8.90 -10.48
CA TYR A 231 11.09 -8.49 -11.78
C TYR A 231 10.21 -9.56 -12.43
N HIS A 232 10.37 -10.83 -12.07
CA HIS A 232 9.49 -11.88 -12.56
C HIS A 232 8.09 -11.77 -11.95
N GLY A 233 7.99 -11.49 -10.65
CA GLY A 233 6.74 -11.17 -9.95
C GLY A 233 6.06 -9.94 -10.54
N LEU A 234 6.83 -8.88 -10.80
CA LEU A 234 6.35 -7.68 -11.50
C LEU A 234 5.80 -8.03 -12.89
N TRP A 235 6.58 -8.71 -13.73
CA TRP A 235 6.17 -9.09 -15.08
C TRP A 235 4.86 -9.89 -15.09
N ARG A 236 4.72 -10.87 -14.18
CA ARG A 236 3.48 -11.65 -14.06
C ARG A 236 2.29 -10.76 -13.72
N HIS A 237 2.49 -9.78 -12.84
CA HIS A 237 1.44 -8.83 -12.46
C HIS A 237 1.06 -7.90 -13.62
N LEU A 238 2.05 -7.38 -14.35
CA LEU A 238 1.82 -6.57 -15.56
C LEU A 238 1.06 -7.36 -16.62
N ARG A 239 1.46 -8.61 -16.90
CA ARG A 239 0.77 -9.51 -17.85
C ARG A 239 -0.69 -9.75 -17.47
N ASN A 240 -1.00 -9.89 -16.17
CA ASN A 240 -2.36 -10.06 -15.71
C ASN A 240 -3.22 -8.78 -15.84
N ASN A 241 -2.59 -7.62 -16.02
CA ASN A 241 -3.24 -6.32 -16.09
C ASN A 241 -3.28 -5.72 -17.50
N ILE A 242 -2.37 -6.10 -18.41
CA ILE A 242 -2.22 -5.47 -19.73
C ILE A 242 -3.52 -5.46 -20.56
N GLY A 243 -4.29 -6.56 -20.51
CA GLY A 243 -5.60 -6.63 -21.16
C GLY A 243 -6.60 -5.60 -20.63
N TYR A 244 -6.68 -5.49 -19.30
CA TYR A 244 -7.57 -4.55 -18.61
C TYR A 244 -7.11 -3.10 -18.75
N TYR A 245 -5.82 -2.87 -18.99
CA TYR A 245 -5.28 -1.56 -19.32
C TYR A 245 -5.61 -1.14 -20.76
N VAL A 246 -5.41 -2.01 -21.74
CA VAL A 246 -5.59 -1.72 -23.18
C VAL A 246 -7.05 -1.53 -23.57
N TYR A 247 -7.95 -2.37 -23.07
CA TYR A 247 -9.34 -2.40 -23.51
C TYR A 247 -10.27 -1.59 -22.61
N SER A 248 -11.34 -1.06 -23.22
CA SER A 248 -12.43 -0.40 -22.49
C SER A 248 -13.26 -1.40 -21.71
N ARG A 249 -14.04 -0.93 -20.74
CA ARG A 249 -14.88 -1.80 -19.92
C ARG A 249 -15.94 -2.51 -20.74
N ALA A 250 -16.52 -1.84 -21.74
CA ALA A 250 -17.45 -2.47 -22.66
C ALA A 250 -16.78 -3.57 -23.48
N GLN A 251 -15.56 -3.34 -24.00
CA GLN A 251 -14.81 -4.38 -24.70
C GLN A 251 -14.49 -5.57 -23.80
N ILE A 252 -14.06 -5.32 -22.56
CA ILE A 252 -13.79 -6.37 -21.58
C ILE A 252 -15.07 -7.17 -21.25
N GLU A 253 -16.22 -6.51 -21.16
CA GLU A 253 -17.51 -7.18 -20.97
C GLU A 253 -17.84 -8.09 -22.17
N THR A 254 -17.59 -7.65 -23.41
CA THR A 254 -17.71 -8.51 -24.60
C THR A 254 -16.83 -9.76 -24.52
N TYR A 255 -15.55 -9.63 -24.16
CA TYR A 255 -14.68 -10.81 -23.94
C TYR A 255 -15.21 -11.74 -22.83
N MET A 256 -15.91 -11.21 -21.82
CA MET A 256 -16.52 -12.03 -20.77
C MET A 256 -17.80 -12.73 -21.24
N GLU A 257 -18.64 -12.05 -22.02
CA GLU A 257 -19.88 -12.60 -22.58
C GLU A 257 -19.61 -13.68 -23.63
N ASP A 258 -18.55 -13.51 -24.41
CA ASP A 258 -18.13 -14.45 -25.46
C ASP A 258 -17.26 -15.62 -24.93
N ASP A 259 -16.99 -15.67 -23.61
CA ASP A 259 -16.09 -16.66 -22.95
C ASP A 259 -14.63 -16.64 -23.49
N GLU A 260 -14.19 -15.49 -24.01
CA GLU A 260 -12.85 -15.29 -24.59
C GLU A 260 -11.88 -14.54 -23.65
N ILE A 261 -12.25 -14.37 -22.36
CA ILE A 261 -11.46 -13.58 -21.40
C ILE A 261 -10.01 -14.06 -21.23
N SER A 262 -9.75 -15.34 -21.53
CA SER A 262 -8.40 -15.93 -21.50
C SER A 262 -7.47 -15.40 -22.60
N ALA A 263 -8.02 -14.90 -23.72
CA ALA A 263 -7.27 -14.31 -24.83
C ALA A 263 -6.94 -12.82 -24.62
N LEU A 264 -7.65 -12.13 -23.71
CA LEU A 264 -7.56 -10.68 -23.50
C LEU A 264 -6.13 -10.14 -23.40
N ALA A 265 -5.25 -10.80 -22.63
CA ALA A 265 -3.87 -10.37 -22.47
C ALA A 265 -3.04 -10.56 -23.74
N TYR A 266 -3.26 -11.66 -24.47
CA TYR A 266 -2.58 -11.95 -25.72
C TYR A 266 -2.96 -10.95 -26.82
N ASP A 267 -4.25 -10.67 -26.96
CA ASP A 267 -4.76 -9.73 -27.95
C ASP A 267 -4.32 -8.30 -27.65
N ALA A 268 -4.26 -7.92 -26.37
CA ALA A 268 -3.72 -6.63 -25.94
C ALA A 268 -2.23 -6.47 -26.29
N ILE A 269 -1.41 -7.52 -26.10
CA ILE A 269 -0.01 -7.50 -26.50
C ILE A 269 0.12 -7.35 -28.01
N ALA A 270 -0.63 -8.14 -28.79
CA ALA A 270 -0.63 -8.06 -30.24
C ALA A 270 -1.06 -6.66 -30.73
N TYR A 271 -2.06 -6.08 -30.08
CA TYR A 271 -2.55 -4.73 -30.35
C TYR A 271 -1.46 -3.68 -30.13
N ILE A 272 -0.81 -3.67 -28.95
CA ILE A 272 0.25 -2.71 -28.62
C ILE A 272 1.40 -2.83 -29.62
N LYS A 273 1.86 -4.04 -29.93
CA LYS A 273 2.96 -4.27 -30.90
C LYS A 273 2.61 -3.68 -32.27
N LYS A 274 1.39 -3.91 -32.75
CA LYS A 274 0.93 -3.37 -34.02
C LYS A 274 0.82 -1.85 -33.98
N ALA A 275 0.29 -1.28 -32.90
CA ALA A 275 0.16 0.16 -32.75
C ALA A 275 1.54 0.87 -32.71
N ILE A 276 2.53 0.25 -32.08
CA ILE A 276 3.92 0.73 -32.09
C ILE A 276 4.52 0.63 -33.50
N ALA A 277 4.38 -0.52 -34.17
CA ALA A 277 4.90 -0.73 -35.52
C ALA A 277 4.28 0.24 -36.54
N ASP A 278 3.00 0.57 -36.38
CA ASP A 278 2.26 1.54 -37.19
C ASP A 278 2.55 3.01 -36.81
N GLY A 279 3.38 3.26 -35.78
CA GLY A 279 3.68 4.61 -35.28
C GLY A 279 2.51 5.34 -34.61
N LYS A 280 1.47 4.62 -34.20
CA LYS A 280 0.26 5.16 -33.56
C LYS A 280 0.40 5.29 -32.04
N LEU A 281 1.25 4.45 -31.43
CA LEU A 281 1.57 4.55 -30.00
C LEU A 281 3.05 4.96 -29.86
N PRO A 282 3.35 6.07 -29.16
CA PRO A 282 4.72 6.47 -28.89
C PRO A 282 5.39 5.47 -27.94
N THR A 283 6.72 5.34 -28.06
CA THR A 283 7.51 4.41 -27.25
C THR A 283 8.36 5.09 -26.19
N GLY A 284 8.71 4.35 -25.14
CA GLY A 284 9.68 4.73 -24.11
C GLY A 284 9.11 5.03 -22.72
N ASN A 285 7.79 5.01 -22.54
CA ASN A 285 7.14 5.30 -21.25
C ASN A 285 5.95 4.37 -20.91
N GLU A 286 5.67 3.37 -21.74
CA GLU A 286 4.50 2.49 -21.64
C GLU A 286 4.45 1.73 -20.31
N LEU A 287 5.62 1.34 -19.78
CA LEU A 287 5.71 0.75 -18.44
C LEU A 287 5.20 1.71 -17.37
N GLY A 288 5.61 2.99 -17.44
CA GLY A 288 5.19 4.02 -16.50
C GLY A 288 3.67 4.24 -16.56
N GLU A 289 3.08 4.20 -17.75
CA GLU A 289 1.64 4.38 -17.94
C GLU A 289 0.84 3.18 -17.40
N LEU A 290 1.32 1.96 -17.63
CA LEU A 290 0.71 0.75 -17.09
C LEU A 290 0.82 0.69 -15.56
N LEU A 291 1.96 1.10 -15.00
CA LEU A 291 2.16 1.18 -13.55
C LEU A 291 1.32 2.29 -12.92
N LEU A 292 1.22 3.47 -13.55
CA LEU A 292 0.32 4.53 -13.10
C LEU A 292 -1.12 4.03 -12.97
N TYR A 293 -1.62 3.32 -13.98
CA TYR A 293 -2.94 2.69 -13.95
C TYR A 293 -3.11 1.76 -12.74
N ILE A 294 -2.14 0.86 -12.52
CA ILE A 294 -2.17 -0.09 -11.40
C ILE A 294 -2.18 0.65 -10.06
N PHE A 295 -1.33 1.66 -9.89
CA PHE A 295 -1.22 2.40 -8.63
C PHE A 295 -2.47 3.24 -8.34
N LEU A 296 -3.01 3.95 -9.34
CA LEU A 296 -4.24 4.72 -9.17
C LEU A 296 -5.44 3.83 -8.85
N GLU A 297 -5.53 2.62 -9.41
CA GLU A 297 -6.60 1.71 -9.05
C GLU A 297 -6.37 0.97 -7.73
N GLN A 298 -5.18 0.41 -7.48
CA GLN A 298 -4.97 -0.51 -6.34
C GLN A 298 -4.52 0.20 -5.05
N VAL A 299 -3.90 1.38 -5.15
CA VAL A 299 -3.50 2.21 -4.00
C VAL A 299 -4.56 3.27 -3.75
N LEU A 300 -4.84 4.11 -4.74
CA LEU A 300 -5.78 5.23 -4.58
C LEU A 300 -7.24 4.82 -4.65
N VAL A 301 -7.54 3.60 -5.13
CA VAL A 301 -8.92 3.11 -5.29
C VAL A 301 -9.72 4.03 -6.21
N ALA A 302 -9.07 4.60 -7.23
CA ALA A 302 -9.67 5.45 -8.24
C ALA A 302 -9.89 4.65 -9.53
N PRO A 303 -11.13 4.22 -9.85
CA PRO A 303 -11.40 3.45 -11.06
C PRO A 303 -10.90 4.14 -12.35
N LYS A 304 -10.30 3.34 -13.24
CA LYS A 304 -9.96 3.78 -14.60
C LYS A 304 -11.24 4.18 -15.33
N LEU A 305 -11.22 5.40 -15.87
CA LEU A 305 -12.14 5.82 -16.92
C LEU A 305 -11.56 5.45 -18.28
N MET A 306 -10.31 5.84 -18.56
CA MET A 306 -9.62 5.55 -19.83
C MET A 306 -8.11 5.45 -19.61
N SER A 307 -7.43 4.51 -20.27
CA SER A 307 -5.97 4.44 -20.35
C SER A 307 -5.40 5.31 -21.48
N LYS A 308 -4.08 5.50 -21.52
CA LYS A 308 -3.39 6.15 -22.67
C LYS A 308 -3.76 5.49 -24.00
N VAL A 309 -3.80 4.17 -24.02
CA VAL A 309 -4.07 3.39 -25.24
C VAL A 309 -5.51 3.62 -25.72
N GLU A 310 -6.48 3.64 -24.81
CA GLU A 310 -7.87 3.96 -25.14
C GLU A 310 -8.02 5.39 -25.65
N ILE A 311 -7.33 6.36 -25.04
CA ILE A 311 -7.33 7.76 -25.46
C ILE A 311 -6.85 7.88 -26.91
N GLY A 312 -5.76 7.20 -27.27
CA GLY A 312 -5.22 7.22 -28.64
C GLY A 312 -6.16 6.65 -29.70
N ASN A 313 -7.10 5.78 -29.29
CA ASN A 313 -8.06 5.13 -30.20
C ASN A 313 -9.31 5.97 -30.45
N HIS A 314 -9.59 6.97 -29.61
CA HIS A 314 -10.71 7.90 -29.80
C HIS A 314 -10.30 8.98 -30.82
N GLY A 315 -10.29 8.61 -32.10
CA GLY A 315 -10.06 9.52 -33.21
C GLY A 315 -11.21 10.52 -33.35
N GLY A 316 -10.96 11.78 -32.99
CA GLY A 316 -11.96 12.84 -33.05
C GLY A 316 -11.35 14.24 -32.96
N LEU A 317 -12.21 15.26 -32.90
CA LEU A 317 -11.80 16.68 -32.81
C LEU A 317 -11.14 17.06 -31.47
N MET A 318 -11.24 16.20 -30.45
CA MET A 318 -10.72 16.42 -29.09
C MET A 318 -9.72 15.31 -28.76
N THR A 319 -8.54 15.67 -28.28
CA THR A 319 -7.49 14.74 -27.84
C THR A 319 -7.11 15.03 -26.39
N SER A 320 -6.72 13.98 -25.66
CA SER A 320 -6.16 14.08 -24.31
C SER A 320 -4.66 13.74 -24.34
N GLU A 321 -3.86 14.49 -23.57
CA GLU A 321 -2.44 14.18 -23.39
C GLU A 321 -2.18 13.25 -22.20
N SER A 322 -3.20 12.97 -21.38
CA SER A 322 -3.09 12.21 -20.14
C SER A 322 -2.56 10.79 -20.36
N SER A 323 -1.70 10.29 -19.46
CA SER A 323 -1.27 8.88 -19.41
C SER A 323 -2.37 7.93 -18.94
N GLY A 324 -3.44 8.49 -18.37
CA GLY A 324 -4.63 7.78 -17.96
C GLY A 324 -5.58 8.75 -17.26
N ILE A 325 -6.88 8.48 -17.33
CA ILE A 325 -7.90 9.29 -16.67
C ILE A 325 -8.66 8.39 -15.71
N HIS A 326 -8.74 8.82 -14.46
CA HIS A 326 -9.39 8.08 -13.38
C HIS A 326 -10.42 8.95 -12.67
N LEU A 327 -11.35 8.31 -11.98
CA LEU A 327 -12.34 8.98 -11.15
C LEU A 327 -12.11 8.59 -9.69
N LEU A 328 -11.88 9.57 -8.82
CA LEU A 328 -11.84 9.35 -7.39
C LEU A 328 -13.12 9.92 -6.76
N THR A 329 -13.85 9.07 -6.04
CA THR A 329 -14.99 9.47 -5.23
C THR A 329 -14.75 9.03 -3.80
N ALA A 330 -15.05 9.88 -2.82
CA ALA A 330 -14.95 9.48 -1.41
C ALA A 330 -16.08 10.05 -0.56
N ASN A 331 -16.61 9.22 0.34
CA ASN A 331 -17.65 9.57 1.31
C ASN A 331 -16.95 9.97 2.59
N GLU A 332 -16.29 11.12 2.55
CA GLU A 332 -15.81 11.79 3.76
C GLU A 332 -16.95 12.61 4.40
N THR A 333 -16.65 13.36 5.47
CA THR A 333 -17.60 14.30 6.10
C THR A 333 -18.25 15.24 5.08
N VAL A 334 -17.51 15.60 4.03
CA VAL A 334 -18.03 16.24 2.82
C VAL A 334 -17.68 15.33 1.64
N PRO A 335 -18.68 14.71 0.97
CA PRO A 335 -18.43 13.91 -0.21
C PRO A 335 -17.73 14.72 -1.29
N PHE A 336 -16.76 14.13 -1.97
CA PHE A 336 -16.11 14.77 -3.10
C PHE A 336 -15.93 13.80 -4.25
N SER A 337 -15.84 14.38 -5.45
CA SER A 337 -15.50 13.69 -6.68
C SER A 337 -14.38 14.44 -7.39
N GLN A 338 -13.42 13.70 -7.93
CA GLN A 338 -12.26 14.23 -8.64
C GLN A 338 -12.01 13.43 -9.92
N VAL A 339 -11.85 14.14 -11.03
CA VAL A 339 -11.25 13.59 -12.24
C VAL A 339 -9.74 13.73 -12.11
N ILE A 340 -9.05 12.60 -12.09
CA ILE A 340 -7.59 12.52 -11.97
C ILE A 340 -7.01 12.45 -13.36
N LEU A 341 -6.17 13.43 -13.69
CA LEU A 341 -5.34 13.45 -14.90
C LEU A 341 -3.97 12.88 -14.56
N GLY A 342 -3.59 11.81 -15.26
CA GLY A 342 -2.42 11.01 -14.99
C GLY A 342 -1.19 11.44 -15.79
N THR A 343 -0.03 11.41 -15.14
CA THR A 343 1.29 11.49 -15.77
C THR A 343 2.18 10.38 -15.22
N SER A 344 3.15 9.93 -16.00
CA SER A 344 4.14 8.94 -15.57
C SER A 344 5.51 9.24 -16.15
N MET A 345 6.55 8.94 -15.39
CA MET A 345 7.93 9.14 -15.82
C MET A 345 8.84 8.07 -15.21
N ILE A 346 9.69 7.45 -16.02
CA ILE A 346 10.75 6.54 -15.53
C ILE A 346 12.09 7.02 -16.09
N LYS A 347 12.98 7.49 -15.21
CA LYS A 347 14.33 7.98 -15.54
C LYS A 347 15.30 7.67 -14.41
N GLY A 348 16.56 7.39 -14.72
CA GLY A 348 17.54 6.98 -13.70
C GLY A 348 17.68 7.94 -12.52
N ASP A 349 17.78 9.26 -12.78
CA ASP A 349 17.86 10.27 -11.72
C ASP A 349 16.47 10.67 -11.18
N LEU A 350 16.28 10.54 -9.86
CA LEU A 350 15.01 10.81 -9.18
C LEU A 350 14.55 12.25 -9.32
N GLN A 351 15.42 13.25 -9.14
CA GLN A 351 15.01 14.66 -9.25
C GLN A 351 14.62 15.02 -10.68
N THR A 352 15.35 14.51 -11.67
CA THR A 352 15.04 14.68 -13.09
C THR A 352 13.72 13.98 -13.44
N ALA A 353 13.47 12.79 -12.90
CA ALA A 353 12.22 12.06 -13.09
C ALA A 353 11.03 12.84 -12.51
N ILE A 354 11.15 13.35 -11.27
CA ILE A 354 10.16 14.21 -10.61
C ILE A 354 9.91 15.48 -11.45
N ASP A 355 10.95 16.23 -11.78
CA ASP A 355 10.80 17.49 -12.52
C ASP A 355 10.14 17.28 -13.89
N SER A 356 10.54 16.22 -14.61
CA SER A 356 9.92 15.88 -15.90
C SER A 356 8.45 15.52 -15.74
N ALA A 357 8.09 14.73 -14.72
CA ALA A 357 6.70 14.35 -14.46
C ALA A 357 5.83 15.58 -14.12
N PHE A 358 6.36 16.53 -13.34
CA PHE A 358 5.68 17.79 -13.04
C PHE A 358 5.53 18.69 -14.29
N ALA A 359 6.54 18.74 -15.15
CA ALA A 359 6.46 19.46 -16.42
C ALA A 359 5.35 18.90 -17.32
N ASP A 360 5.22 17.57 -17.41
CA ASP A 360 4.14 16.93 -18.16
C ASP A 360 2.77 17.15 -17.52
N ALA A 361 2.67 17.08 -16.18
CA ALA A 361 1.44 17.45 -15.49
C ALA A 361 1.05 18.91 -15.77
N GLN A 362 2.01 19.83 -15.92
CA GLN A 362 1.71 21.24 -16.19
C GLN A 362 1.05 21.41 -17.56
N LYS A 363 1.45 20.63 -18.56
CA LYS A 363 0.79 20.60 -19.89
C LYS A 363 -0.69 20.23 -19.73
N LEU A 364 -0.99 19.19 -18.95
CA LEU A 364 -2.36 18.78 -18.63
C LEU A 364 -3.12 19.88 -17.88
N LYS A 365 -2.48 20.53 -16.90
CA LYS A 365 -3.09 21.65 -16.15
C LYS A 365 -3.47 22.81 -17.08
N ASN A 366 -2.59 23.16 -18.02
CA ASN A 366 -2.82 24.24 -18.98
C ASN A 366 -3.96 23.91 -19.94
N ARG A 367 -4.16 22.63 -20.27
CA ARG A 367 -5.24 22.12 -21.12
C ARG A 367 -6.45 21.59 -20.35
N LYS A 368 -6.56 21.81 -19.04
CA LYS A 368 -7.57 21.17 -18.18
C LYS A 368 -9.03 21.29 -18.65
N LYS A 369 -9.38 22.36 -19.38
CA LYS A 369 -10.72 22.54 -19.94
C LYS A 369 -10.98 21.57 -21.09
N ASP A 370 -9.99 21.38 -21.96
CA ASP A 370 -10.04 20.45 -23.07
C ASP A 370 -10.04 19.00 -22.55
N GLU A 371 -9.21 18.71 -21.54
CA GLU A 371 -9.18 17.41 -20.87
C GLU A 371 -10.54 17.05 -20.24
N ARG A 372 -11.17 18.01 -19.55
CA ARG A 372 -12.54 17.83 -19.04
C ARG A 372 -13.55 17.61 -20.15
N ARG A 373 -13.51 18.42 -21.21
CA ARG A 373 -14.43 18.28 -22.35
C ARG A 373 -14.24 16.95 -23.06
N PHE A 374 -13.01 16.44 -23.15
CA PHE A 374 -12.70 15.13 -23.68
C PHE A 374 -13.38 14.04 -22.84
N VAL A 375 -13.26 14.09 -21.52
CA VAL A 375 -13.95 13.16 -20.62
C VAL A 375 -15.47 13.25 -20.79
N GLU A 376 -16.03 14.46 -20.72
CA GLU A 376 -17.47 14.71 -20.90
C GLU A 376 -17.99 14.19 -22.24
N SER A 377 -17.22 14.28 -23.33
CA SER A 377 -17.64 13.84 -24.66
C SER A 377 -17.49 12.33 -24.87
N ASN A 378 -16.51 11.68 -24.23
CA ASN A 378 -16.19 10.27 -24.47
C ASN A 378 -16.84 9.30 -23.47
N ILE A 379 -17.39 9.77 -22.35
CA ILE A 379 -18.24 8.94 -21.48
C ILE A 379 -19.43 8.35 -22.26
N PHE A 380 -19.94 9.10 -23.25
CA PHE A 380 -21.03 8.69 -24.13
C PHE A 380 -20.62 7.71 -25.24
N ALA A 381 -19.32 7.51 -25.50
CA ALA A 381 -18.81 6.79 -26.66
C ALA A 381 -18.72 5.26 -26.47
N ALA A 382 -19.66 4.65 -25.71
CA ALA A 382 -19.75 3.20 -25.47
C ALA A 382 -18.54 2.56 -24.75
N SER A 383 -17.81 3.31 -23.91
CA SER A 383 -16.69 2.75 -23.11
C SER A 383 -17.13 2.02 -21.84
N PHE A 384 -18.42 2.12 -21.46
CA PHE A 384 -18.95 1.58 -20.20
C PHE A 384 -20.23 0.75 -20.41
N PRO A 385 -20.44 -0.32 -19.62
CA PRO A 385 -21.72 -1.02 -19.54
C PRO A 385 -22.85 -0.09 -19.10
N THR A 386 -24.08 -0.31 -19.59
CA THR A 386 -25.25 0.58 -19.34
C THR A 386 -25.49 0.86 -17.86
N LYS A 387 -25.30 -0.13 -16.98
CA LYS A 387 -25.49 0.02 -15.52
C LYS A 387 -24.49 0.97 -14.85
N ILE A 388 -23.27 1.07 -15.39
CA ILE A 388 -22.21 1.94 -14.88
C ILE A 388 -22.32 3.34 -15.48
N TYR A 389 -22.80 3.41 -16.73
CA TYR A 389 -22.98 4.65 -17.47
C TYR A 389 -23.86 5.66 -16.72
N ASP A 390 -25.05 5.27 -16.25
CA ASP A 390 -25.97 6.19 -15.53
C ASP A 390 -25.32 6.82 -14.29
N GLN A 391 -24.49 6.05 -13.57
CA GLN A 391 -23.77 6.55 -12.39
C GLN A 391 -22.68 7.55 -12.78
N LEU A 392 -21.93 7.26 -13.84
CA LEU A 392 -20.88 8.15 -14.35
C LEU A 392 -21.45 9.45 -14.90
N GLU A 393 -22.57 9.39 -15.61
CA GLU A 393 -23.28 10.56 -16.11
C GLU A 393 -23.69 11.47 -14.94
N ALA A 394 -24.29 10.92 -13.90
CA ALA A 394 -24.69 11.68 -12.72
C ALA A 394 -23.50 12.35 -11.98
N ILE A 395 -22.33 11.70 -11.95
CA ILE A 395 -21.13 12.22 -11.27
C ILE A 395 -20.42 13.28 -12.12
N ILE A 396 -20.24 13.02 -13.42
CA ILE A 396 -19.38 13.84 -14.28
C ILE A 396 -20.16 14.99 -14.92
N LEU A 397 -21.45 14.77 -15.20
CA LEU A 397 -22.39 15.73 -15.77
C LEU A 397 -23.60 15.92 -14.84
N PRO A 398 -23.39 16.40 -13.60
CA PRO A 398 -24.50 16.63 -12.68
C PRO A 398 -25.46 17.68 -13.25
N SER A 399 -26.75 17.53 -12.94
CA SER A 399 -27.76 18.52 -13.31
C SER A 399 -27.51 19.87 -12.64
N GLU A 400 -27.88 20.97 -13.31
CA GLU A 400 -27.62 22.35 -12.84
C GLU A 400 -28.22 22.66 -11.46
N THR A 401 -29.19 21.85 -11.02
CA THR A 401 -29.92 22.04 -9.77
C THR A 401 -29.37 21.26 -8.57
N ASN A 402 -28.54 20.22 -8.76
CA ASN A 402 -28.28 19.24 -7.67
C ASN A 402 -26.85 18.67 -7.56
N GLY A 403 -25.81 19.21 -8.21
CA GLY A 403 -24.45 18.69 -7.99
C GLY A 403 -23.30 19.60 -8.41
N GLN A 404 -22.18 19.50 -7.69
CA GLN A 404 -20.91 20.09 -8.11
C GLN A 404 -20.20 19.16 -9.08
N LYS A 405 -19.75 19.70 -10.22
CA LYS A 405 -18.87 18.97 -11.14
C LYS A 405 -17.60 18.50 -10.41
N PRO A 406 -17.04 17.34 -10.77
CA PRO A 406 -15.82 16.85 -10.15
C PRO A 406 -14.69 17.89 -10.27
N ALA A 407 -13.90 18.02 -9.20
CA ALA A 407 -12.68 18.82 -9.22
C ALA A 407 -11.62 18.11 -10.09
N THR A 408 -10.64 18.86 -10.60
CA THR A 408 -9.50 18.27 -11.31
C THR A 408 -8.41 18.01 -10.29
N ALA A 409 -7.84 16.81 -10.34
CA ALA A 409 -6.68 16.40 -9.55
C ALA A 409 -5.64 15.76 -10.48
N PHE A 410 -4.44 15.53 -9.97
CA PHE A 410 -3.34 14.95 -10.74
C PHE A 410 -2.78 13.70 -10.06
N GLY A 411 -2.60 12.65 -10.86
CA GLY A 411 -1.97 11.40 -10.46
C GLY A 411 -0.61 11.28 -11.14
N MET A 412 0.41 10.89 -10.39
CA MET A 412 1.79 10.88 -10.87
C MET A 412 2.49 9.59 -10.42
N PHE A 413 3.05 8.87 -11.39
CA PHE A 413 3.93 7.74 -11.14
C PHE A 413 5.35 8.09 -11.55
N VAL A 414 6.32 7.87 -10.66
CA VAL A 414 7.73 8.17 -10.92
C VAL A 414 8.60 6.95 -10.61
N GLY A 415 9.28 6.43 -11.62
CA GLY A 415 10.29 5.39 -11.50
C GLY A 415 11.70 5.97 -11.56
N TYR A 416 12.61 5.45 -10.73
CA TYR A 416 14.00 5.92 -10.67
C TYR A 416 15.00 4.80 -10.33
N SER A 417 16.28 4.99 -10.66
CA SER A 417 17.34 4.04 -10.31
C SER A 417 17.75 4.23 -8.86
N LEU A 418 17.74 3.16 -8.10
CA LEU A 418 18.28 3.14 -6.75
C LEU A 418 19.79 3.31 -6.81
N SER A 419 20.32 4.22 -6.00
CA SER A 419 21.76 4.44 -5.88
C SER A 419 22.15 4.56 -4.40
N GLY A 420 23.45 4.45 -4.11
CA GLY A 420 23.97 4.62 -2.75
C GLY A 420 23.97 3.35 -1.88
N VAL A 421 23.63 2.19 -2.45
CA VAL A 421 23.65 0.88 -1.76
C VAL A 421 24.55 -0.11 -2.50
N SER A 422 25.29 -0.93 -1.75
CA SER A 422 26.20 -1.95 -2.30
C SER A 422 25.99 -3.28 -1.61
N ALA A 423 25.89 -4.35 -2.41
CA ALA A 423 25.81 -5.73 -1.93
C ALA A 423 27.18 -6.29 -1.47
N ASN A 424 28.29 -5.61 -1.78
CA ASN A 424 29.62 -6.17 -1.61
C ASN A 424 29.94 -6.48 -0.14
N GLY A 425 30.24 -7.74 0.15
CA GLY A 425 30.57 -8.22 1.49
C GLY A 425 29.39 -8.30 2.46
N LYS A 426 28.15 -8.09 2.01
CA LYS A 426 26.95 -8.11 2.86
C LYS A 426 26.11 -9.36 2.66
N PRO A 427 25.58 -9.96 3.74
CA PRO A 427 24.50 -10.94 3.64
C PRO A 427 23.25 -10.36 2.98
N VAL A 428 22.46 -11.21 2.31
CA VAL A 428 21.22 -10.84 1.60
C VAL A 428 20.30 -9.95 2.44
N ASN A 429 20.02 -10.34 3.68
CA ASN A 429 19.11 -9.62 4.56
C ASN A 429 19.63 -8.23 4.96
N GLU A 430 20.96 -8.06 5.12
CA GLU A 430 21.55 -6.76 5.42
C GLU A 430 21.44 -5.83 4.21
N TYR A 431 21.77 -6.33 3.02
CA TYR A 431 21.62 -5.58 1.78
C TYR A 431 20.17 -5.14 1.53
N GLN A 432 19.20 -6.04 1.70
CA GLN A 432 17.77 -5.72 1.53
C GLN A 432 17.31 -4.64 2.52
N ASN A 433 17.78 -4.68 3.77
CA ASN A 433 17.47 -3.64 4.76
C ASN A 433 18.07 -2.29 4.36
N ASP A 434 19.31 -2.27 3.87
CA ASP A 434 19.94 -1.03 3.40
C ASP A 434 19.19 -0.43 2.21
N VAL A 435 18.71 -1.28 1.28
CA VAL A 435 17.86 -0.83 0.16
C VAL A 435 16.59 -0.16 0.69
N LEU A 436 15.88 -0.79 1.63
CA LEU A 436 14.66 -0.22 2.20
C LEU A 436 14.92 1.08 3.00
N GLU A 437 16.07 1.19 3.66
CA GLU A 437 16.50 2.43 4.32
C GLU A 437 16.80 3.53 3.31
N GLN A 438 17.54 3.22 2.24
CA GLN A 438 17.86 4.18 1.19
C GLN A 438 16.59 4.69 0.49
N VAL A 439 15.66 3.80 0.13
CA VAL A 439 14.37 4.17 -0.47
C VAL A 439 13.55 5.09 0.47
N ARG A 440 13.60 4.85 1.79
CA ARG A 440 12.97 5.75 2.78
C ARG A 440 13.66 7.12 2.82
N ASN A 441 14.98 7.16 2.74
CA ASN A 441 15.72 8.41 2.70
C ASN A 441 15.42 9.19 1.42
N ASP A 442 15.25 8.51 0.28
CA ASP A 442 14.96 9.13 -1.02
C ASP A 442 13.66 9.94 -0.98
N ILE A 443 12.56 9.38 -0.43
CA ILE A 443 11.31 10.14 -0.32
C ILE A 443 11.44 11.31 0.66
N GLN A 444 12.06 11.11 1.82
CA GLN A 444 12.19 12.12 2.87
C GLN A 444 13.02 13.32 2.40
N ASN A 445 14.15 13.05 1.74
CA ASN A 445 15.04 14.09 1.23
C ASN A 445 14.43 14.88 0.06
N ASN A 446 13.44 14.32 -0.64
CA ASN A 446 12.80 14.96 -1.79
C ASN A 446 11.48 15.67 -1.46
N VAL A 447 10.98 15.63 -0.22
CA VAL A 447 9.80 16.41 0.19
C VAL A 447 9.95 17.91 -0.16
N PRO A 448 11.05 18.60 0.22
CA PRO A 448 11.21 20.02 -0.09
C PRO A 448 11.28 20.29 -1.60
N PHE A 449 11.88 19.37 -2.35
CA PHE A 449 11.99 19.49 -3.81
C PHE A 449 10.62 19.37 -4.48
N ILE A 450 9.80 18.41 -4.06
CA ILE A 450 8.44 18.22 -4.57
C ILE A 450 7.55 19.41 -4.23
N GLU A 451 7.61 19.93 -3.01
CA GLU A 451 6.88 21.14 -2.63
C GLU A 451 7.30 22.33 -3.50
N ALA A 452 8.61 22.49 -3.74
CA ALA A 452 9.11 23.52 -4.65
C ALA A 452 8.60 23.32 -6.09
N LYS A 453 8.49 22.08 -6.57
CA LYS A 453 7.91 21.79 -7.90
C LYS A 453 6.41 22.06 -7.97
N ILE A 454 5.66 21.77 -6.90
CA ILE A 454 4.24 22.12 -6.82
C ILE A 454 4.06 23.63 -6.99
N THR A 455 4.83 24.45 -6.27
CA THR A 455 4.77 25.91 -6.42
C THR A 455 5.28 26.35 -7.80
N GLN A 456 6.45 25.86 -8.24
CA GLN A 456 7.07 26.23 -9.52
C GLN A 456 6.14 25.99 -10.71
N TYR A 457 5.47 24.84 -10.76
CA TYR A 457 4.55 24.48 -11.84
C TYR A 457 3.10 24.95 -11.60
N GLY A 458 2.84 25.58 -10.44
CA GLY A 458 1.59 26.24 -10.07
C GLY A 458 0.45 25.29 -9.72
N PHE A 459 0.73 24.19 -9.04
CA PHE A 459 -0.24 23.20 -8.59
C PHE A 459 -0.86 23.54 -7.23
N ASP A 460 -0.56 24.69 -6.64
CA ASP A 460 -1.20 25.16 -5.41
C ASP A 460 -2.72 25.13 -5.54
N GLY A 461 -3.38 24.48 -4.57
CA GLY A 461 -4.83 24.28 -4.55
C GLY A 461 -5.37 23.09 -5.37
N TYR A 462 -4.53 22.36 -6.10
CA TYR A 462 -4.91 21.10 -6.75
C TYR A 462 -4.53 19.90 -5.90
N SER A 463 -5.38 18.88 -5.91
CA SER A 463 -5.05 17.61 -5.28
C SER A 463 -4.00 16.84 -6.07
N MET A 464 -3.04 16.24 -5.36
CA MET A 464 -1.87 15.58 -5.95
C MET A 464 -1.67 14.19 -5.34
N TYR A 465 -1.62 13.16 -6.19
CA TYR A 465 -1.42 11.76 -5.80
C TYR A 465 -0.13 11.26 -6.45
N ILE A 466 0.95 11.13 -5.69
CA ILE A 466 2.32 10.91 -6.20
C ILE A 466 2.86 9.59 -5.64
N TYR A 467 3.27 8.71 -6.54
CA TYR A 467 3.80 7.39 -6.22
C TYR A 467 5.20 7.21 -6.81
N LEU A 468 6.17 6.95 -5.93
CA LEU A 468 7.56 6.67 -6.31
C LEU A 468 7.82 5.15 -6.27
N LEU A 469 8.61 4.65 -7.22
CA LEU A 469 9.08 3.26 -7.25
C LEU A 469 10.55 3.21 -7.66
N SER A 470 11.38 2.53 -6.87
CA SER A 470 12.78 2.28 -7.20
C SER A 470 12.95 1.06 -8.11
N PHE A 471 13.94 1.16 -9.01
CA PHE A 471 14.45 0.12 -9.90
C PHE A 471 15.96 -0.05 -9.67
N ALA A 472 16.54 -1.15 -10.11
CA ALA A 472 17.99 -1.33 -10.08
C ALA A 472 18.67 -0.37 -11.08
N ASP A 473 18.21 -0.39 -12.33
CA ASP A 473 18.50 0.60 -13.35
C ASP A 473 17.22 0.95 -14.10
N ALA A 474 16.56 2.05 -13.74
CA ALA A 474 15.30 2.46 -14.32
C ALA A 474 15.34 2.67 -15.84
N ASP A 475 16.49 3.01 -16.44
CA ASP A 475 16.59 3.27 -17.87
C ASP A 475 16.78 1.98 -18.70
N GLU A 476 17.42 0.97 -18.11
CA GLU A 476 17.55 -0.38 -18.69
C GLU A 476 16.32 -1.24 -18.36
N ASP A 477 15.95 -1.34 -17.08
CA ASP A 477 14.87 -2.20 -16.57
C ASP A 477 13.54 -1.91 -17.28
N LYS A 478 13.22 -0.64 -17.54
CA LYS A 478 11.97 -0.29 -18.23
C LYS A 478 11.87 -0.88 -19.63
N LYS A 479 13.01 -1.01 -20.34
CA LYS A 479 13.07 -1.61 -21.68
C LYS A 479 12.94 -3.12 -21.56
N ASP A 480 13.73 -3.74 -20.69
CA ASP A 480 13.75 -5.19 -20.52
C ASP A 480 12.40 -5.74 -20.06
N ILE A 481 11.75 -5.06 -19.11
CA ILE A 481 10.41 -5.42 -18.65
C ILE A 481 9.39 -5.36 -19.79
N MET A 482 9.42 -4.29 -20.61
CA MET A 482 8.48 -4.12 -21.71
C MET A 482 8.77 -5.07 -22.88
N ASP A 483 10.03 -5.32 -23.21
CA ASP A 483 10.42 -6.28 -24.26
C ASP A 483 10.00 -7.69 -23.88
N LYS A 484 10.14 -8.06 -22.60
CA LYS A 484 9.64 -9.34 -22.07
C LYS A 484 8.12 -9.40 -22.03
N LEU A 485 7.45 -8.31 -21.70
CA LEU A 485 5.98 -8.24 -21.68
C LEU A 485 5.38 -8.36 -23.08
N LEU A 486 5.97 -7.68 -24.06
CA LEU A 486 5.52 -7.64 -25.44
C LEU A 486 6.11 -8.77 -26.32
N GLN A 487 7.02 -9.57 -25.77
CA GLN A 487 7.71 -10.63 -26.52
C GLN A 487 8.39 -10.05 -27.77
N SER A 488 9.07 -8.92 -27.60
CA SER A 488 9.71 -8.14 -28.68
C SER A 488 11.18 -8.53 -28.90
N GLY A 489 11.78 -9.30 -27.98
CA GLY A 489 13.11 -9.87 -28.12
C GLY A 489 13.05 -11.32 -28.64
N GLY A 490 13.75 -11.61 -29.74
CA GLY A 490 13.89 -12.96 -30.31
C GLY A 490 14.79 -13.92 -29.50
N GLY A 491 14.59 -14.02 -28.18
CA GLY A 491 15.33 -14.90 -27.28
C GLY A 491 14.50 -16.10 -26.84
N GLN A 492 15.09 -17.29 -26.95
CA GLN A 492 14.48 -18.61 -26.77
C GLN A 492 13.81 -18.82 -25.41
N ALA A 493 12.71 -19.58 -25.45
CA ALA A 493 11.97 -20.12 -24.32
C ALA A 493 12.81 -21.05 -23.44
#